data_AF-A0A2M8Q5K7-F1
#
_entry.id   AF-A0A2M8Q5K7-F1
#
_cell.length_a   1.000
_cell.length_b   1.000
_cell.length_c   1.000
_cell.angle_alpha   90.00
_cell.angle_beta   90.00
_cell.angle_gamma   90.00
#
_symmetry.space_group_name_H-M   'P 1'
#
loop_
_entity.id
_entity.type
_entity.pdbx_description
1 polymer ?
#
loop_
_entity_poly.entity_id
_entity_poly.type
_entity_poly.pdbx_seq_one_letter_code
_entity_poly.pdbx_strand_id
1 'polypeptide(L)' 'MAVTHGQIVFRHWKDGEGLSEVTKEFRTLEELFQLCTDPDEHLLVDRVYIKGTTEKGAARRLALVFQSVTILNAGEESFE' A
#
# COMPACT_ATOMS: atom_id res chain seq x y z
N MET A 1 10.43 -9.80 -14.60
CA MET A 1 10.18 -8.34 -14.40
C MET A 1 11.20 -7.83 -13.40
N ALA A 2 11.98 -6.80 -13.74
CA ALA A 2 12.97 -6.23 -12.82
C ALA A 2 12.44 -4.90 -12.24
N VAL A 3 12.46 -4.74 -10.93
CA VAL A 3 12.16 -3.46 -10.27
C VAL A 3 13.34 -2.53 -10.50
N THR A 4 13.08 -1.31 -10.96
CA THR A 4 14.10 -0.27 -11.14
C THR A 4 13.98 0.79 -10.05
N HIS A 5 12.77 1.01 -9.54
CA HIS A 5 12.46 1.95 -8.48
C HIS A 5 11.05 1.71 -7.96
N GLY A 6 10.82 1.91 -6.68
CA GLY A 6 9.48 1.89 -6.11
C GLY A 6 9.33 2.86 -4.95
N GLN A 7 8.07 3.15 -4.65
CA GLN A 7 7.65 4.02 -3.56
C GLN A 7 6.51 3.35 -2.82
N ILE A 8 6.59 3.29 -1.50
CA ILE A 8 5.53 2.87 -0.61
C ILE A 8 5.06 4.08 0.18
N VAL A 9 3.75 4.25 0.27
CA VAL A 9 3.11 5.30 1.04
C VAL A 9 2.41 4.65 2.20
N PHE A 10 2.76 5.13 3.39
CA PHE A 10 2.12 4.79 4.64
C PHE A 10 1.19 5.92 5.08
N ARG A 11 0.15 5.55 5.79
CA ARG A 11 -0.72 6.44 6.53
C ARG A 11 -0.54 6.19 8.02
N HIS A 12 -0.53 7.25 8.79
CA HIS A 12 -0.60 7.18 10.24
C HIS A 12 -1.49 8.30 10.77
N TRP A 13 -2.10 8.06 11.91
CA TRP A 13 -2.79 9.11 12.65
C TRP A 13 -1.76 9.82 13.53
N LYS A 14 -1.73 11.15 13.49
CA LYS A 14 -0.90 11.97 14.36
C LYS A 14 -1.80 12.80 15.26
N ASP A 15 -1.62 12.65 16.57
CA ASP A 15 -2.43 13.37 17.55
C ASP A 15 -2.33 14.88 17.33
N GLY A 16 -3.50 15.54 17.22
CA GLY A 16 -3.60 16.98 16.96
C GLY A 16 -3.42 17.42 15.51
N GLU A 17 -2.90 16.57 14.62
CA GLU A 17 -2.68 16.89 13.19
C GLU A 17 -3.55 16.05 12.24
N GLY A 18 -4.13 14.96 12.72
CA GLY A 18 -5.03 14.11 11.94
C GLY A 18 -4.27 13.09 11.08
N LEU A 19 -4.83 12.74 9.92
CA LEU A 19 -4.26 11.75 9.01
C LEU A 19 -3.03 12.34 8.30
N SER A 20 -1.88 11.70 8.49
CA SER A 20 -0.61 12.06 7.83
C SER A 20 -0.10 10.94 6.95
N GLU A 21 0.68 11.30 5.92
CA GLU A 21 1.28 10.36 4.97
C GLU A 21 2.81 10.41 5.05
N VAL A 22 3.43 9.23 5.00
CA VAL A 22 4.89 9.07 4.93
C VAL A 22 5.23 8.26 3.69
N THR A 23 6.15 8.75 2.87
CA THR A 23 6.61 8.04 1.67
C THR A 23 8.02 7.52 1.90
N LYS A 24 8.25 6.24 1.60
CA LYS A 24 9.59 5.63 1.56
C LYS A 24 9.87 5.07 0.17
N GLU A 25 11.13 5.13 -0.25
CA GLU A 25 11.58 4.54 -1.52
C GLU A 25 12.15 3.14 -1.30
N PHE A 26 12.08 2.31 -2.34
CA PHE A 26 12.77 1.02 -2.41
C PHE A 26 13.29 0.76 -3.82
N ARG A 27 14.28 -0.12 -3.94
CA ARG A 27 14.92 -0.53 -5.19
C ARG A 27 14.68 -1.99 -5.52
N THR A 28 14.36 -2.80 -4.51
CA THR A 28 14.12 -4.24 -4.66
C THR A 28 12.76 -4.63 -4.07
N LEU A 29 12.23 -5.78 -4.48
CA LEU A 29 11.03 -6.33 -3.83
C LEU A 29 11.32 -6.75 -2.39
N GLU A 30 12.54 -7.17 -2.10
CA GLU A 30 12.97 -7.51 -0.73
C GLU A 30 12.86 -6.30 0.21
N GLU A 31 13.37 -5.14 -0.23
CA GLU A 31 13.22 -3.87 0.52
C GLU A 31 11.75 -3.50 0.72
N LEU A 32 10.90 -3.70 -0.31
CA LEU A 32 9.46 -3.51 -0.16
C LEU A 32 8.87 -4.46 0.90
N PHE A 33 9.24 -5.74 0.89
CA PHE A 33 8.77 -6.70 1.90
C PHE A 33 9.20 -6.29 3.30
N GLN A 34 10.46 -5.92 3.49
CA GLN A 34 10.95 -5.42 4.78
C GLN A 34 10.16 -4.21 5.27
N LEU A 35 9.88 -3.24 4.39
CA LEU A 35 9.07 -2.07 4.69
C LEU A 35 7.63 -2.42 5.08
N CYS A 36 7.09 -3.55 4.61
CA CYS A 36 5.75 -4.02 4.95
C CYS A 36 5.70 -4.91 6.20
N THR A 37 6.78 -5.63 6.52
CA THR A 37 6.81 -6.61 7.64
C THR A 37 7.43 -6.07 8.91
N ASP A 38 8.22 -5.00 8.83
CA ASP A 38 8.75 -4.26 9.98
C ASP A 38 8.24 -2.81 10.00
N PRO A 39 6.91 -2.57 9.96
CA PRO A 39 6.39 -1.24 10.13
C PRO A 39 6.47 -0.86 11.60
N ASP A 40 6.78 0.41 11.86
CA ASP A 40 6.34 1.08 13.09
C ASP A 40 4.84 0.79 13.27
N GLU A 41 4.41 0.40 14.48
CA GLU A 41 3.03 -0.01 14.78
C GLU A 41 1.98 1.02 14.35
N HIS A 42 2.40 2.27 14.16
CA HIS A 42 1.55 3.38 13.73
C HIS A 42 1.45 3.58 12.19
N LEU A 43 2.26 2.89 11.38
CA LEU A 43 2.31 3.06 9.93
C LEU A 43 1.51 1.96 9.20
N LEU A 44 0.38 2.32 8.62
CA LEU A 44 -0.42 1.45 7.78
C LEU A 44 -0.08 1.65 6.30
N VAL A 45 0.15 0.57 5.56
CA VAL A 45 0.38 0.65 4.11
C VAL A 45 -0.89 1.11 3.41
N ASP A 46 -0.79 2.18 2.63
CA ASP A 46 -1.91 2.71 1.83
C ASP A 46 -1.76 2.34 0.35
N ARG A 47 -0.57 2.56 -0.21
CA ARG A 47 -0.31 2.35 -1.64
C ARG A 47 1.16 2.08 -1.93
N VAL A 48 1.39 1.28 -2.96
CA VAL A 48 2.73 0.93 -3.45
C VAL A 48 2.79 1.21 -4.94
N TYR A 49 3.77 2.00 -5.37
CA TYR A 49 4.10 2.22 -6.77
C TYR A 49 5.39 1.48 -7.11
N ILE A 50 5.35 0.66 -8.16
CA ILE A 50 6.52 -0.06 -8.66
C ILE A 50 6.77 0.39 -10.08
N LYS A 51 8.00 0.83 -10.37
CA LYS A 51 8.51 1.01 -11.73
C LYS A 51 9.47 -0.12 -12.04
N GLY A 52 9.34 -0.69 -13.22
CA GLY A 52 10.17 -1.80 -13.64
C GLY A 52 10.13 -2.03 -15.14
N THR A 53 10.79 -3.09 -15.57
CA THR A 53 10.81 -3.53 -16.96
C THR A 53 10.21 -4.92 -17.10
N THR A 54 9.49 -5.15 -18.20
CA THR A 54 9.05 -6.49 -18.59
C THR A 54 10.22 -7.32 -19.09
N GLU A 55 10.01 -8.61 -19.30
CA GLU A 55 11.01 -9.50 -19.92
C GLU A 55 11.40 -9.04 -21.34
N LYS A 56 10.52 -8.31 -22.01
CA LYS A 56 10.77 -7.70 -23.33
C LYS A 56 11.44 -6.32 -23.24
N GLY A 57 11.89 -5.90 -22.05
CA GLY A 57 12.55 -4.62 -21.81
C GLY A 57 11.64 -3.39 -21.75
N ALA A 58 10.32 -3.56 -21.88
CA ALA A 58 9.38 -2.43 -21.87
C ALA A 58 9.19 -1.89 -20.44
N ALA A 59 9.26 -0.57 -20.27
CA ALA A 59 9.00 0.09 -19.00
C ALA A 59 7.51 -0.06 -18.60
N ARG A 60 7.27 -0.36 -17.33
CA ARG A 60 5.93 -0.49 -16.74
C ARG A 60 5.88 0.17 -15.37
N ARG A 61 4.68 0.64 -15.04
CA ARG A 61 4.33 1.13 -13.71
C ARG A 61 3.17 0.30 -13.16
N LEU A 62 3.32 -0.22 -11.95
CA LEU A 62 2.27 -0.86 -11.19
C LEU A 62 1.88 0.06 -10.03
N ALA A 63 0.59 0.12 -9.73
CA ALA A 63 0.05 0.76 -8.53
C ALA A 63 -0.80 -0.28 -7.80
N LEU A 64 -0.42 -0.59 -6.56
CA LEU A 64 -1.18 -1.40 -5.63
C LEU A 64 -1.80 -0.44 -4.62
N VAL A 65 -3.12 -0.43 -4.50
CA VAL A 65 -3.85 0.46 -3.60
C VAL A 65 -4.67 -0.41 -2.67
N PHE A 66 -4.52 -0.19 -1.36
CA PHE A 66 -5.30 -0.88 -0.35
C PHE A 66 -6.58 -0.10 -0.10
N GLN A 67 -7.73 -0.72 -0.38
CA GLN A 67 -9.05 -0.15 -0.10
C GLN A 67 -9.76 -1.03 0.91
N SER A 68 -10.16 -0.44 2.04
CA SER A 68 -11.11 -1.10 2.94
C SER A 68 -12.50 -0.95 2.33
N VAL A 69 -13.16 -2.08 2.06
CA VAL A 69 -14.56 -2.10 1.65
C VAL A 69 -15.38 -2.45 2.88
N THR A 70 -16.14 -1.48 3.40
CA THR A 70 -17.14 -1.76 4.42
C THR A 70 -18.29 -2.51 3.77
N ILE A 71 -18.41 -3.82 4.04
CA ILE A 71 -19.61 -4.57 3.68
C ILE A 71 -20.68 -4.17 4.70
N LEU A 72 -21.61 -3.31 4.28
CA LEU A 72 -22.84 -3.10 5.02
C LEU A 72 -23.67 -4.36 4.83
N ASN A 73 -23.80 -5.19 5.86
CA ASN A 73 -24.77 -6.28 5.85
C ASN A 73 -26.17 -5.67 5.74
N ALA A 74 -26.71 -5.61 4.53
CA ALA A 74 -28.08 -5.22 4.29
C ALA A 74 -28.99 -6.40 4.61
N GLY A 75 -29.69 -6.32 5.76
CA GLY A 75 -30.93 -7.04 6.01
C GLY A 75 -30.80 -8.47 6.55
N GLU A 76 -30.62 -8.61 7.87
CA GLU A 76 -31.41 -9.63 8.58
C GLU A 76 -32.80 -9.04 8.82
N GLU A 77 -33.69 -9.15 7.83
CA GLU A 77 -35.12 -8.98 8.09
C GLU A 77 -35.60 -10.26 8.77
N SER A 78 -35.71 -10.20 10.10
CA SER A 78 -36.48 -11.16 10.89
C SER A 78 -37.96 -11.01 10.51
N PHE A 79 -38.50 -12.02 9.82
CA PHE A 79 -39.94 -12.20 9.75
C PHE A 79 -40.36 -12.98 11.01
N GLU A 80 -41.04 -12.30 11.94
CA GLU A 80 -41.87 -12.93 12.98
C GLU A 80 -43.18 -13.49 12.37
#